data_AF-A0A3M6HIR5-F1
#
_entry.id   AF-A0A3M6HIR5-F1
#
_cell.length_a   1.000
_cell.length_b   1.000
_cell.length_c   1.000
_cell.angle_alpha   90.00
_cell.angle_beta   90.00
_cell.angle_gamma   90.00
#
_symmetry.space_group_name_H-M   'P 1'
#
loop_
_entity.id
_entity.type
_entity.pdbx_description
1 polymer ?
#
loop_
_entity_poly.entity_id
_entity_poly.type
_entity_poly.pdbx_seq_one_letter_code
_entity_poly.pdbx_strand_id
1 'polypeptide(L)' 'EAFIASHPLPDDVKLIDADFWTPRQADFLKEQLHEDAEWAMVVDELNVRLHKKPE' A
#
# COMPACT_ATOMS: atom_id res chain seq x y z
N GLU A 1 13.35 -2.69 -1.68
CA GLU A 1 12.81 -4.06 -1.49
C GLU A 1 12.70 -4.47 -0.03
N ALA A 2 13.69 -4.18 0.82
CA ALA A 2 13.67 -4.53 2.25
C ALA A 2 12.38 -4.12 2.99
N PHE A 3 11.84 -2.92 2.73
CA PHE A 3 10.61 -2.46 3.38
C PHE A 3 9.41 -3.37 3.13
N ILE A 4 9.18 -3.76 1.87
CA ILE A 4 8.04 -4.61 1.49
C ILE A 4 8.18 -6.00 2.12
N ALA A 5 9.40 -6.54 2.10
CA ALA A 5 9.69 -7.84 2.73
C ALA A 5 9.50 -7.83 4.25
N SER A 6 9.76 -6.70 4.92
CA SER A 6 9.63 -6.57 6.38
C SER A 6 8.25 -6.10 6.86
N HIS A 7 7.39 -5.63 5.96
CA HIS A 7 6.04 -5.14 6.26
C HIS A 7 4.99 -5.82 5.37
N PRO A 8 4.86 -7.16 5.42
CA PRO A 8 3.80 -7.85 4.70
C PRO A 8 2.44 -7.40 5.23
N LEU A 9 1.50 -7.21 4.32
CA LEU A 9 0.13 -6.79 4.64
C LEU A 9 -0.81 -8.00 4.50
N PRO A 10 -1.62 -8.32 5.52
CA PRO A 10 -2.61 -9.39 5.42
C PRO A 10 -3.66 -9.10 4.34
N ASP A 11 -4.14 -10.15 3.65
CA ASP A 11 -5.11 -10.04 2.54
C ASP A 11 -6.43 -9.33 2.90
N ASP A 12 -6.78 -9.29 4.20
CA ASP A 12 -7.97 -8.65 4.74
C ASP A 12 -7.75 -7.19 5.18
N VAL A 13 -6.52 -6.67 5.12
CA VAL A 13 -6.17 -5.31 5.52
C VAL A 13 -5.96 -4.45 4.28
N LYS A 14 -6.66 -3.31 4.19
CA LYS A 14 -6.46 -2.38 3.08
C LYS A 14 -5.11 -1.68 3.19
N LEU A 15 -4.50 -1.32 2.06
CA LEU A 15 -3.25 -0.57 2.03
C LEU A 15 -3.26 0.66 2.95
N ILE A 16 -4.35 1.44 2.92
CA ILE A 16 -4.50 2.68 3.70
C ILE A 16 -4.70 2.45 5.20
N ASP A 17 -5.08 1.23 5.59
CA ASP A 17 -5.35 0.87 6.98
C ASP A 17 -4.12 0.22 7.65
N ALA A 18 -3.00 0.09 6.93
CA ALA A 18 -1.78 -0.50 7.47
C ALA A 18 -1.17 0.39 8.58
N ASP A 19 -0.78 -0.27 9.68
CA ASP A 19 -0.30 0.37 10.91
C ASP A 19 1.08 1.01 10.79
N PHE A 20 1.87 0.61 9.80
CA PHE A 20 3.18 1.17 9.50
C PHE A 20 3.14 2.50 8.75
N TRP A 21 1.96 2.96 8.31
CA TRP A 21 1.81 4.28 7.74
C TRP A 21 1.60 5.36 8.81
N THR A 22 2.23 6.51 8.60
CA THR A 22 1.80 7.73 9.31
C THR A 22 0.44 8.20 8.77
N PRO A 23 -0.35 8.96 9.54
CA PRO A 23 -1.65 9.47 9.08
C PRO A 23 -1.57 10.20 7.73
N ARG A 24 -0.51 10.99 7.53
CA ARG A 24 -0.27 11.72 6.28
C ARG A 24 0.01 10.79 5.09
N GLN A 25 0.71 9.67 5.30
CA GLN A 25 0.95 8.69 4.24
C GLN A 25 -0.33 7.94 3.89
N ALA A 26 -1.10 7.52 4.90
CA ALA A 26 -2.39 6.89 4.69
C ALA A 26 -3.35 7.79 3.90
N ASP A 27 -3.43 9.07 4.24
CA ASP A 27 -4.24 10.05 3.52
C ASP A 27 -3.79 10.22 2.06
N PHE A 28 -2.48 10.34 1.82
CA PHE A 28 -1.95 10.40 0.45
C PHE A 28 -2.28 9.13 -0.34
N LEU A 29 -2.05 7.95 0.24
CA LEU A 29 -2.37 6.68 -0.41
C LEU A 29 -3.87 6.56 -0.71
N LYS A 30 -4.73 7.07 0.18
CA LYS A 30 -6.18 7.09 -0.01
C LYS A 30 -6.59 7.98 -1.18
N GLU A 31 -5.98 9.14 -1.34
CA GLU A 31 -6.20 10.00 -2.50
C GLU A 31 -5.73 9.34 -3.80
N GLN A 32 -4.56 8.70 -3.75
CA GLN A 32 -3.96 8.07 -4.92
C GLN A 32 -4.58 6.72 -5.30
N LEU A 33 -5.38 6.08 -4.43
CA LEU A 33 -6.14 4.89 -4.78
C LEU A 33 -7.30 5.15 -5.75
N HIS A 34 -7.64 6.41 -6.02
CA HIS A 34 -8.64 6.74 -7.03
C HIS A 34 -8.08 6.48 -8.44
N GLU A 35 -8.86 5.84 -9.31
CA GLU A 35 -8.42 5.44 -10.68
C GLU A 35 -7.91 6.62 -11.55
N ASP A 36 -8.35 7.85 -11.28
CA ASP A 36 -7.96 9.06 -11.98
C ASP A 36 -6.77 9.80 -11.33
N ALA A 37 -6.22 9.26 -10.25
CA ALA A 37 -5.11 9.88 -9.54
C ALA A 37 -3.79 9.67 -10.28
N GLU A 38 -2.90 10.68 -10.20
CA GLU A 38 -1.63 10.69 -10.92
C GLU A 38 -0.75 9.47 -10.58
N TRP A 39 -0.82 8.96 -9.35
CA TRP A 39 -0.02 7.83 -8.87
C TRP A 39 -0.80 6.52 -8.73
N ALA A 40 -2.01 6.43 -9.27
CA ALA A 40 -2.90 5.27 -9.06
C ALA A 40 -2.24 3.92 -9.38
N MET A 41 -1.55 3.83 -10.53
CA MET A 41 -0.86 2.61 -10.94
C MET A 41 0.28 2.22 -9.97
N VAL A 42 1.01 3.20 -9.45
CA VAL A 42 2.14 2.95 -8.54
C VAL A 42 1.63 2.49 -7.18
N VAL A 43 0.54 3.07 -6.71
CA VAL A 43 -0.10 2.70 -5.44
C VAL A 43 -0.77 1.32 -5.53
N ASP A 44 -1.35 0.98 -6.67
CA ASP A 44 -1.88 -0.37 -6.93
C ASP A 44 -0.76 -1.43 -6.93
N GLU A 45 0.36 -1.16 -7.62
CA GLU A 45 1.52 -2.08 -7.59
C GLU A 45 2.05 -2.24 -6.16
N LEU A 46 2.18 -1.14 -5.41
CA LEU A 46 2.60 -1.18 -4.01
C LEU A 46 1.66 -2.06 -3.18
N ASN A 47 0.34 -1.89 -3.34
CA ASN A 47 -0.67 -2.69 -2.68
C ASN A 47 -0.46 -4.18 -2.95
N VAL A 48 -0.31 -4.55 -4.22
CA VAL A 48 -0.09 -5.95 -4.63
C VAL A 48 1.19 -6.51 -4.02
N ARG A 49 2.29 -5.73 -4.03
CA ARG A 49 3.59 -6.19 -3.51
C ARG A 49 3.58 -6.39 -2.00
N LEU A 50 2.84 -5.59 -1.24
CA LEU A 50 2.72 -5.74 0.21
C LEU A 50 1.88 -6.95 0.61
N HIS A 51 0.85 -7.30 -0.18
CA HIS A 51 0.02 -8.50 0.05
C HIS A 51 0.66 -9.80 -0.44
N LYS A 52 1.60 -9.72 -1.39
CA LYS A 52 2.34 -10.90 -1.85
C LYS A 52 3.20 -11.45 -0.72
N LYS A 53 2.94 -12.71 -0.35
CA LYS A 53 3.84 -13.47 0.54
C LYS A 53 5.22 -13.56 -0.12
N PRO A 54 6.32 -13.25 0.61
CA PRO A 54 7.65 -13.57 0.10
C PRO A 54 7.73 -15.09 -0.12
N GLU A 55 8.25 -15.49 -1.28
CA GLU A 55 8.53 -16.91 -1.61
C GLU A 55 9.55 -17.54 -0.65
#